data_AF-A0A0E3RST7-F1
#
_entry.id   AF-A0A0E3RST7-F1
#
_cell.length_a   1.000
_cell.length_b   1.000
_cell.length_c   1.000
_cell.angle_alpha   90.00
_cell.angle_beta   90.00
_cell.angle_gamma   90.00
#
_symmetry.space_group_name_H-M   'P 1'
#
loop_
_entity.id
_entity.type
_entity.pdbx_description
1 polymer ?
#
loop_
_entity_poly.entity_id
_entity_poly.type
_entity_poly.pdbx_seq_one_letter_code
_entity_poly.pdbx_strand_id
1 'polypeptide(L)'
;MSGNIEEAGIRILPEGELISRVVEKHKKFLEEYRKEFEELDSKLSQFEEDAKNAKISRTRMAERKEVLKEKRQQFYHQVEGLLEKDLFPKLDPVTADKIKEDIKKLKGQIEPEEEQDLKNSFMKNLGELIKEKEAGESLLQQVNARLDEAGSSNIELKEIKESEKQLEEDDGSKSSEISKSKPQHKWLSTKIKSHEEALSYWEKQKA
;
A
#
# COMPACT_ATOMS: atom_id res chain seq x y z
N MET A 1 -27.11 -1.84 -69.09
CA MET A 1 -28.58 -1.81 -68.90
C MET A 1 -29.01 -3.19 -68.41
N SER A 2 -28.99 -3.38 -67.10
CA SER A 2 -29.57 -4.51 -66.35
C SER A 2 -29.79 -3.92 -64.95
N GLY A 3 -30.93 -3.33 -64.63
CA GLY A 3 -32.21 -4.00 -64.44
C GLY A 3 -32.40 -4.20 -62.94
N ASN A 4 -32.69 -3.12 -62.21
CA ASN A 4 -33.10 -3.19 -60.80
C ASN A 4 -34.48 -3.87 -60.76
N ILE A 5 -34.52 -5.12 -60.29
CA ILE A 5 -35.78 -5.81 -60.02
C ILE A 5 -36.10 -5.55 -58.55
N GLU A 6 -37.04 -4.63 -58.30
CA GLU A 6 -37.72 -4.49 -57.02
C GLU A 6 -38.85 -5.52 -56.94
N GLU A 7 -38.51 -6.78 -56.61
CA GLU A 7 -39.50 -7.76 -56.16
C GLU A 7 -39.30 -8.00 -54.66
N ALA A 8 -40.35 -7.70 -53.89
CA ALA A 8 -40.48 -7.94 -52.45
C ALA A 8 -39.50 -7.20 -51.53
N GLY A 9 -39.43 -5.87 -51.57
CA GLY A 9 -38.78 -5.06 -50.51
C GLY A 9 -37.28 -5.33 -50.27
N ILE A 10 -36.64 -6.15 -51.12
CA ILE A 10 -35.23 -6.51 -51.05
C ILE A 10 -34.51 -5.69 -52.12
N ARG A 11 -33.77 -4.68 -51.68
CA ARG A 11 -32.91 -3.87 -52.55
C ARG A 11 -31.57 -4.57 -52.73
N ILE A 12 -31.29 -5.06 -53.93
CA ILE A 12 -29.97 -5.60 -54.31
C ILE A 12 -29.04 -4.42 -54.56
N LEU A 13 -27.94 -4.36 -53.81
CA LEU A 13 -26.95 -3.28 -53.91
C LEU A 13 -25.88 -3.61 -54.95
N PRO A 14 -25.38 -2.62 -55.72
CA PRO A 14 -24.22 -2.80 -56.59
C PRO A 14 -22.97 -3.15 -55.79
N GLU A 15 -22.06 -3.91 -56.39
CA GLU A 15 -20.80 -4.37 -55.77
C GLU A 15 -19.98 -3.23 -55.16
N GLY A 16 -19.83 -2.10 -55.86
CA GLY A 16 -19.11 -0.93 -55.34
C GLY A 16 -19.77 -0.28 -54.11
N GLU A 17 -21.10 -0.33 -54.01
CA GLU A 17 -21.83 0.15 -52.82
C GLU A 17 -21.68 -0.82 -51.64
N LEU A 18 -21.68 -2.14 -51.92
CA LEU A 18 -21.41 -3.17 -50.92
C LEU A 18 -20.00 -3.06 -50.34
N ILE A 19 -18.98 -2.94 -51.20
CA ILE A 19 -17.58 -2.77 -50.78
C ILE A 19 -17.42 -1.50 -49.93
N SER A 20 -18.05 -0.39 -50.33
CA SER A 20 -17.99 0.86 -49.57
C SER A 20 -18.59 0.73 -48.17
N ARG A 21 -19.74 0.05 -48.02
CA ARG A 21 -20.35 -0.22 -46.71
C ARG A 21 -19.50 -1.16 -45.84
N VAL A 22 -18.84 -2.15 -46.44
CA VAL A 22 -17.92 -3.05 -45.73
C VAL A 22 -16.70 -2.29 -45.20
N VAL A 23 -16.11 -1.41 -46.02
CA VAL A 23 -15.01 -0.51 -45.62
C VAL A 23 -15.42 0.38 -44.45
N GLU A 24 -16.58 1.03 -44.53
CA GLU A 24 -17.11 1.86 -43.44
C GLU A 24 -17.32 1.07 -42.15
N LYS A 25 -17.84 -0.16 -42.25
CA LYS A 25 -18.02 -1.07 -41.11
C LYS A 25 -16.69 -1.41 -40.44
N HIS A 26 -15.66 -1.75 -41.22
CA HIS A 26 -14.32 -2.02 -40.67
C HIS A 26 -13.71 -0.78 -40.00
N LYS A 27 -13.89 0.42 -40.60
CA LYS A 27 -13.43 1.69 -40.00
C LYS A 27 -14.11 1.96 -38.66
N LYS A 28 -15.43 1.80 -38.58
CA LYS A 28 -16.19 1.97 -37.33
C LYS A 28 -15.71 1.02 -36.24
N PHE A 29 -15.54 -0.27 -36.54
CA PHE A 29 -15.03 -1.22 -35.55
C PHE A 29 -13.60 -0.92 -35.11
N LEU A 30 -12.74 -0.46 -36.01
CA LEU A 30 -11.38 -0.06 -35.65
C LEU A 30 -11.38 1.13 -34.70
N GLU A 31 -12.24 2.12 -34.92
CA GLU A 31 -12.38 3.28 -34.03
C GLU A 31 -12.83 2.84 -32.62
N GLU A 32 -13.88 2.01 -32.54
CA GLU A 32 -14.39 1.48 -31.27
C GLU A 32 -13.33 0.64 -30.53
N TYR A 33 -12.70 -0.31 -31.22
CA TYR A 33 -11.71 -1.19 -30.60
C TYR A 33 -10.42 -0.45 -30.20
N ARG A 34 -9.96 0.52 -30.99
CA ARG A 34 -8.77 1.32 -30.64
C ARG A 34 -9.02 2.16 -29.41
N LYS A 35 -10.18 2.80 -29.32
CA LYS A 35 -10.56 3.58 -28.14
C LYS A 35 -10.56 2.71 -26.88
N GLU A 36 -11.24 1.56 -26.93
CA GLU A 36 -11.28 0.63 -25.79
C GLU A 36 -9.88 0.09 -25.44
N PHE A 37 -9.07 -0.18 -26.45
CA PHE A 37 -7.70 -0.66 -26.27
C PHE A 37 -6.82 0.38 -25.58
N GLU A 38 -6.87 1.64 -26.01
CA GLU A 38 -6.09 2.74 -25.42
C GLU A 38 -6.49 3.02 -23.96
N GLU A 39 -7.78 3.02 -23.66
CA GLU A 39 -8.29 3.17 -22.28
C GLU A 39 -7.77 2.03 -21.39
N LEU A 40 -7.83 0.80 -21.89
CA LEU A 40 -7.42 -0.38 -21.14
C LEU A 40 -5.89 -0.49 -21.00
N ASP A 41 -5.13 -0.10 -22.02
CA ASP A 41 -3.67 -0.04 -22.01
C ASP A 41 -3.16 1.00 -20.99
N SER A 42 -3.80 2.18 -20.96
CA SER A 42 -3.53 3.22 -19.97
C SER A 42 -3.78 2.71 -18.54
N LYS A 43 -4.91 2.00 -18.33
CA LYS A 43 -5.25 1.41 -17.03
C LYS A 43 -4.26 0.33 -16.59
N LEU A 44 -3.84 -0.54 -17.52
CA LEU A 44 -2.82 -1.56 -17.23
C LEU A 44 -1.46 -0.95 -16.90
N SER A 45 -1.08 0.13 -17.60
CA SER A 45 0.15 0.88 -17.33
C SER A 45 0.13 1.51 -15.93
N GLN A 46 -1.00 2.12 -15.55
CA GLN A 46 -1.19 2.65 -14.20
C GLN A 46 -1.05 1.56 -13.12
N PHE A 47 -1.62 0.37 -13.36
CA PHE A 47 -1.46 -0.74 -12.43
C PHE A 47 -0.02 -1.23 -12.28
N GLU A 48 0.76 -1.21 -13.36
CA GLU A 48 2.18 -1.56 -13.28
C GLU A 48 2.98 -0.52 -12.46
N GLU A 49 2.69 0.76 -12.65
CA GLU A 49 3.30 1.84 -11.88
C GLU A 49 2.91 1.77 -10.40
N ASP A 50 1.63 1.57 -10.10
CA ASP A 50 1.12 1.37 -8.76
C ASP A 50 1.80 0.18 -8.07
N ALA A 51 1.99 -0.94 -8.77
CA ALA A 51 2.67 -2.12 -8.23
C ALA A 51 4.15 -1.84 -7.91
N LYS A 52 4.84 -1.05 -8.76
CA LYS A 52 6.23 -0.60 -8.49
C LYS A 52 6.27 0.30 -7.24
N ASN A 53 5.35 1.25 -7.13
CA ASN A 53 5.25 2.16 -6.00
C ASN A 53 4.90 1.43 -4.71
N ALA A 54 3.97 0.47 -4.74
CA ALA A 54 3.62 -0.37 -3.61
C ALA A 54 4.81 -1.21 -3.13
N LYS A 55 5.61 -1.76 -4.05
CA LYS A 55 6.84 -2.48 -3.70
C LYS A 55 7.85 -1.58 -2.99
N ILE A 56 8.09 -0.38 -3.51
CA ILE A 56 8.99 0.60 -2.87
C ILE A 56 8.47 0.98 -1.48
N SER A 57 7.16 1.23 -1.36
CA SER A 57 6.50 1.56 -0.10
C SER A 57 6.69 0.44 0.93
N ARG A 58 6.45 -0.83 0.55
CA ARG A 58 6.68 -2.00 1.42
C ARG A 58 8.11 -2.10 1.91
N THR A 59 9.10 -1.90 1.04
CA THR A 59 10.51 -1.91 1.45
C THR A 59 10.79 -0.81 2.46
N ARG A 60 10.33 0.42 2.21
CA ARG A 60 10.50 1.56 3.12
C ARG A 60 9.81 1.33 4.47
N MET A 61 8.61 0.76 4.47
CA MET A 61 7.89 0.42 5.70
C MET A 61 8.62 -0.66 6.51
N ALA A 62 9.14 -1.69 5.86
CA ALA A 62 9.93 -2.73 6.51
C ALA A 62 11.21 -2.19 7.14
N GLU A 63 11.96 -1.35 6.41
CA GLU A 63 13.14 -0.66 6.93
C GLU A 63 12.79 0.21 8.14
N ARG A 64 11.71 1.01 8.02
CA ARG A 64 11.26 1.89 9.10
C ARG A 64 10.84 1.11 10.34
N LYS A 65 10.18 -0.03 10.18
CA LYS A 65 9.76 -0.93 11.25
C LYS A 65 10.96 -1.47 12.05
N GLU A 66 12.01 -1.89 11.37
CA GLU A 66 13.24 -2.35 12.05
C GLU A 66 13.95 -1.19 12.79
N VAL A 67 14.03 -0.01 12.17
CA VAL A 67 14.58 1.19 12.82
C VAL A 67 13.79 1.55 14.08
N LEU A 68 12.46 1.51 14.04
CA LEU A 68 11.62 1.85 15.18
C LEU A 68 11.70 0.82 16.31
N LYS A 69 11.78 -0.47 15.99
CA LYS A 69 12.02 -1.53 16.99
C LYS A 69 13.35 -1.31 17.72
N GLU A 70 14.42 -1.07 16.97
CA GLU A 70 15.75 -0.80 17.53
C GLU A 70 15.74 0.49 18.35
N LYS A 71 15.14 1.57 17.83
CA LYS A 71 15.03 2.86 18.52
C LYS A 71 14.29 2.70 19.85
N ARG A 72 13.16 2.00 19.86
CA ARG A 72 12.39 1.67 21.07
C ARG A 72 13.24 0.88 22.08
N GLN A 73 13.96 -0.14 21.60
CA GLN A 73 14.85 -0.96 22.42
C GLN A 73 15.95 -0.12 23.08
N GLN A 74 16.56 0.78 22.32
CA GLN A 74 17.62 1.68 22.81
C GLN A 74 17.10 2.64 23.88
N PHE A 75 15.89 3.17 23.75
CA PHE A 75 15.33 4.05 24.78
C PHE A 75 15.05 3.34 26.10
N TYR A 76 14.54 2.11 26.08
CA TYR A 76 14.42 1.32 27.31
C TYR A 76 15.79 1.02 27.93
N HIS A 77 16.79 0.71 27.11
CA HIS A 77 18.15 0.51 27.61
C HIS A 77 18.73 1.78 28.24
N GLN A 78 18.45 2.96 27.67
CA GLN A 78 18.84 4.24 28.27
C GLN A 78 18.14 4.48 29.61
N VAL A 79 16.87 4.10 29.74
CA VAL A 79 16.14 4.17 31.02
C VAL A 79 16.80 3.26 32.05
N GLU A 80 17.10 2.01 31.70
CA GLU A 80 17.82 1.07 32.58
C GLU A 80 19.16 1.67 33.03
N GLY A 81 19.97 2.18 32.10
CA GLY A 81 21.27 2.78 32.40
C GLY A 81 21.21 4.02 33.30
N LEU A 82 20.20 4.89 33.11
CA LEU A 82 19.98 6.05 33.98
C LEU A 82 19.64 5.61 35.41
N LEU A 83 18.76 4.63 35.55
CA LEU A 83 18.33 4.12 36.86
C LEU A 83 19.44 3.34 37.55
N GLU A 84 20.21 2.54 36.80
CA GLU A 84 21.38 1.81 37.30
C GLU A 84 22.45 2.73 37.86
N LYS A 85 22.64 3.89 37.23
CA LYS A 85 23.66 4.85 37.64
C LYS A 85 23.23 5.65 38.87
N ASP A 86 22.03 6.21 38.86
CA ASP A 86 21.65 7.29 39.77
C ASP A 86 20.66 6.86 40.87
N LEU A 87 19.90 5.78 40.67
CA LEU A 87 18.87 5.31 41.61
C LEU A 87 19.19 3.96 42.28
N PHE A 88 19.53 2.93 41.52
CA PHE A 88 19.75 1.57 42.05
C PHE A 88 20.82 1.48 43.14
N PRO A 89 21.93 2.25 43.13
CA PRO A 89 22.89 2.24 44.23
C PRO A 89 22.32 2.71 45.58
N LYS A 90 21.16 3.39 45.56
CA LYS A 90 20.47 3.91 46.74
C LYS A 90 19.28 3.04 47.18
N LEU A 91 18.98 1.98 46.43
CA LEU A 91 17.85 1.08 46.68
C LEU A 91 18.34 -0.24 47.27
N ASP A 92 17.46 -0.90 48.02
CA ASP A 92 17.66 -2.30 48.36
C ASP A 92 17.47 -3.19 47.10
N PRO A 93 18.10 -4.38 47.06
CA PRO A 93 18.03 -5.25 45.89
C PRO A 93 16.61 -5.64 45.48
N VAL A 94 15.69 -5.83 46.43
CA VAL A 94 14.32 -6.28 46.16
C VAL A 94 13.55 -5.18 45.41
N THR A 95 13.67 -3.93 45.87
CA THR A 95 13.04 -2.79 45.20
C THR A 95 13.65 -2.53 43.83
N ALA A 96 14.97 -2.66 43.69
CA ALA A 96 15.64 -2.51 42.39
C ALA A 96 15.19 -3.59 41.38
N ASP A 97 15.06 -4.84 41.82
CA ASP A 97 14.60 -5.94 40.96
C ASP A 97 13.14 -5.74 40.52
N LYS A 98 12.28 -5.22 41.39
CA LYS A 98 10.89 -4.86 41.04
C LYS A 98 10.84 -3.80 39.94
N ILE A 99 11.68 -2.76 40.01
CA ILE A 99 11.75 -1.72 38.97
C ILE A 99 12.21 -2.33 37.64
N LYS A 100 13.22 -3.22 37.67
CA LYS A 100 13.68 -3.92 36.47
C LYS A 100 12.59 -4.79 35.84
N GLU A 101 11.79 -5.48 36.66
CA GLU A 101 10.61 -6.22 36.16
C GLU A 101 9.57 -5.29 35.51
N ASP A 102 9.30 -4.14 36.12
CA ASP A 102 8.31 -3.20 35.56
C ASP A 102 8.79 -2.59 34.24
N ILE A 103 10.08 -2.30 34.10
CA ILE A 103 10.68 -1.90 32.81
C ILE A 103 10.57 -3.04 31.79
N LYS A 104 10.83 -4.29 32.20
CA LYS A 104 10.69 -5.46 31.33
C LYS A 104 9.25 -5.64 30.84
N LYS A 105 8.26 -5.38 31.69
CA LYS A 105 6.83 -5.39 31.31
C LYS A 105 6.51 -4.30 30.30
N LEU A 106 6.97 -3.06 30.54
CA LEU A 106 6.81 -1.94 29.61
C LEU A 106 7.39 -2.26 28.23
N LYS A 107 8.63 -2.72 28.22
CA LYS A 107 9.36 -3.13 27.03
C LYS A 107 8.67 -4.26 26.27
N GLY A 108 8.08 -5.21 26.99
CA GLY A 108 7.35 -6.35 26.43
C GLY A 108 5.97 -5.98 25.88
N GLN A 109 5.43 -4.82 26.25
CA GLN A 109 4.11 -4.40 25.80
C GLN A 109 4.14 -3.99 24.33
N ILE A 110 3.17 -4.45 23.54
CA ILE A 110 3.10 -4.16 22.10
C ILE A 110 1.99 -3.17 21.81
N GLU A 111 0.90 -3.17 22.58
CA GLU A 111 -0.19 -2.20 22.38
C GLU A 111 0.14 -0.84 23.00
N PRO A 112 0.10 0.26 22.23
CA PRO A 112 0.47 1.59 22.73
C PRO A 112 -0.40 2.09 23.89
N GLU A 113 -1.69 1.76 23.89
CA GLU A 113 -2.62 2.15 24.95
C GLU A 113 -2.24 1.49 26.28
N GLU A 114 -2.03 0.18 26.26
CA GLU A 114 -1.61 -0.57 27.44
C GLU A 114 -0.18 -0.17 27.89
N GLU A 115 0.71 0.16 26.95
CA GLU A 115 2.05 0.68 27.27
C GLU A 115 1.96 2.01 28.02
N GLN A 116 1.08 2.91 27.58
CA GLN A 116 0.91 4.22 28.20
C GLN A 116 0.33 4.11 29.62
N ASP A 117 -0.62 3.19 29.85
CA ASP A 117 -1.18 2.94 31.19
C ASP A 117 -0.13 2.36 32.16
N LEU A 118 0.64 1.38 31.68
CA LEU A 118 1.76 0.83 32.45
C LEU A 118 2.80 1.91 32.75
N LYS A 119 3.09 2.80 31.79
CA LYS A 119 4.05 3.88 31.96
C LYS A 119 3.57 4.89 32.99
N ASN A 120 2.31 5.27 32.96
CA ASN A 120 1.73 6.19 33.95
C ASN A 120 1.88 5.63 35.37
N SER A 121 1.59 4.33 35.54
CA SER A 121 1.75 3.64 36.82
C SER A 121 3.22 3.53 37.25
N PHE A 122 4.11 3.19 36.32
CA PHE A 122 5.56 3.14 36.54
C PHE A 122 6.11 4.51 36.98
N MET A 123 5.77 5.57 36.25
CA MET A 123 6.24 6.93 36.52
C MET A 123 5.75 7.47 37.86
N LYS A 124 4.53 7.11 38.27
CA LYS A 124 4.02 7.45 39.61
C LYS A 124 4.87 6.81 40.70
N ASN A 125 5.07 5.48 40.62
CA ASN A 125 5.87 4.73 41.60
C ASN A 125 7.33 5.20 41.63
N LEU A 126 7.91 5.46 40.45
CA LEU A 126 9.27 5.97 40.33
C LEU A 126 9.40 7.38 40.94
N GLY A 127 8.41 8.24 40.76
CA GLY A 127 8.39 9.58 41.34
C GLY A 127 8.35 9.56 42.87
N GLU A 128 7.60 8.63 43.47
CA GLU A 128 7.59 8.43 44.93
C GLU A 128 8.97 7.97 45.44
N LEU A 129 9.60 7.01 44.75
CA LEU A 129 10.93 6.51 45.10
C LEU A 129 12.05 7.54 44.94
N ILE A 130 12.04 8.31 43.85
CA ILE A 130 13.05 9.36 43.62
C ILE A 130 12.98 10.44 44.69
N LYS A 131 11.77 10.77 45.18
CA LYS A 131 11.58 11.69 46.31
C LYS A 131 12.11 11.10 47.61
N GLU A 132 11.79 9.84 47.90
CA GLU A 132 12.25 9.15 49.12
C GLU A 132 13.78 9.04 49.19
N LYS A 133 14.44 8.77 48.06
CA LYS A 133 15.89 8.56 47.98
C LYS A 133 16.70 9.80 47.57
N GLU A 134 16.05 10.96 47.50
CA GLU A 134 16.65 12.23 47.09
C GLU A 134 17.51 12.08 45.82
N ALA A 135 17.01 11.32 44.84
CA ALA A 135 17.73 11.00 43.60
C ALA A 135 17.68 12.12 42.53
N GLY A 136 17.00 13.23 42.85
CA GLY A 136 16.92 14.44 42.03
C GLY A 136 15.84 14.38 40.96
N GLU A 137 15.05 15.45 40.83
CA GLU A 137 13.93 15.53 39.87
C GLU A 137 14.38 15.44 38.40
N SER A 138 15.64 15.80 38.12
CA SER A 138 16.21 15.68 36.77
C SER A 138 16.23 14.23 36.27
N LEU A 139 16.43 13.25 37.15
CA LEU A 139 16.40 11.84 36.76
C LEU A 139 15.00 11.43 36.28
N LEU A 140 13.97 11.84 37.02
CA LEU A 140 12.57 11.55 36.68
C LEU A 140 12.20 12.13 35.31
N GLN A 141 12.63 13.37 35.04
CA GLN A 141 12.41 14.03 33.75
C GLN A 141 13.11 13.31 32.59
N GLN A 142 14.37 12.90 32.79
CA GLN A 142 15.12 12.17 31.77
C GLN A 142 14.48 10.80 31.46
N VAL A 143 14.09 10.06 32.50
CA VAL A 143 13.39 8.77 32.33
C VAL A 143 12.07 8.96 31.59
N ASN A 144 11.26 9.96 31.99
CA ASN A 144 10.00 10.24 31.32
C ASN A 144 10.20 10.52 29.82
N ALA A 145 11.17 11.39 29.48
CA ALA A 145 11.46 11.74 28.10
C ALA A 145 11.87 10.53 27.25
N ARG A 146 12.64 9.59 27.80
CA ARG A 146 13.01 8.35 27.08
C ARG A 146 11.80 7.42 26.91
N LEU A 147 10.92 7.33 27.90
CA LEU A 147 9.69 6.55 27.79
C LEU A 147 8.66 7.18 26.85
N ASP A 148 8.59 8.51 26.75
CA ASP A 148 7.79 9.24 25.75
C ASP A 148 8.27 8.90 24.33
N GLU A 149 9.59 8.88 24.11
CA GLU A 149 10.19 8.54 22.82
C GLU A 149 10.02 7.05 22.45
N ALA A 150 10.09 6.14 23.43
CA ALA A 150 9.78 4.72 23.25
C ALA A 150 8.31 4.52 22.85
N GLY A 151 7.39 5.19 23.55
CA GLY A 151 5.95 5.14 23.26
C GLY A 151 5.62 5.73 21.89
N SER A 152 6.23 6.86 21.53
CA SER A 152 6.08 7.47 20.19
C SER A 152 6.52 6.50 19.08
N SER A 153 7.62 5.77 19.31
CA SER A 153 8.09 4.75 18.37
C SER A 153 7.10 3.57 18.25
N ASN A 154 6.41 3.21 19.34
CA ASN A 154 5.41 2.15 19.33
C ASN A 154 4.09 2.57 18.63
N ILE A 155 3.67 3.82 18.80
CA ILE A 155 2.53 4.40 18.06
C ILE A 155 2.80 4.32 16.55
N GLU A 156 3.96 4.79 16.10
CA GLU A 156 4.33 4.74 14.68
C GLU A 156 4.41 3.30 14.16
N LEU A 157 4.86 2.33 14.98
CA LEU A 157 4.84 0.91 14.62
C LEU A 157 3.42 0.36 14.40
N LYS A 158 2.43 0.83 15.18
CA LYS A 158 1.02 0.47 15.00
C LYS A 158 0.47 1.04 13.70
N GLU A 159 0.73 2.31 13.43
CA GLU A 159 0.32 3.00 12.18
C GLU A 159 0.90 2.31 10.93
N ILE A 160 2.16 1.87 10.98
CA ILE A 160 2.78 1.10 9.89
C ILE A 160 2.05 -0.22 9.67
N LYS A 161 1.72 -0.97 10.73
CA LYS A 161 0.96 -2.25 10.59
C LYS A 161 -0.41 -2.03 9.96
N GLU A 162 -1.11 -0.96 10.34
CA GLU A 162 -2.42 -0.62 9.76
C GLU A 162 -2.29 -0.25 8.27
N SER A 163 -1.24 0.50 7.92
CA SER A 163 -0.92 0.84 6.53
C SER A 163 -0.55 -0.39 5.69
N GLU A 164 0.21 -1.34 6.25
CA GLU A 164 0.55 -2.62 5.62
C GLU A 164 -0.73 -3.39 5.24
N LYS A 165 -1.70 -3.44 6.16
CA LYS A 165 -3.00 -4.10 5.93
C LYS A 165 -3.79 -3.46 4.79
N GLN A 166 -3.85 -2.13 4.75
CA GLN A 166 -4.52 -1.41 3.66
C GLN A 166 -3.87 -1.69 2.29
N LEU A 167 -2.54 -1.72 2.23
CA LEU A 167 -1.82 -2.06 0.99
C LEU A 167 -2.10 -3.49 0.51
N GLU A 168 -2.27 -4.45 1.42
CA GLU A 168 -2.65 -5.82 1.06
C GLU A 168 -4.06 -5.92 0.49
N GLU A 169 -5.03 -5.20 1.10
CA GLU A 169 -6.41 -5.13 0.61
C GLU A 169 -6.48 -4.49 -0.79
N ASP A 170 -5.76 -3.37 -0.99
CA ASP A 170 -5.67 -2.67 -2.26
C ASP A 170 -5.05 -3.54 -3.36
N ASP A 171 -3.95 -4.23 -3.07
CA ASP A 171 -3.29 -5.13 -4.03
C ASP A 171 -4.20 -6.30 -4.45
N GLY A 172 -4.98 -6.84 -3.51
CA GLY A 172 -5.97 -7.88 -3.79
C GLY A 172 -7.02 -7.42 -4.80
N SER A 173 -7.53 -6.20 -4.61
CA SER A 173 -8.52 -5.61 -5.53
C SER A 173 -7.95 -5.39 -6.93
N LYS A 174 -6.75 -4.79 -7.03
CA LYS A 174 -6.07 -4.50 -8.31
C LYS A 174 -5.70 -5.77 -9.07
N SER A 175 -5.24 -6.81 -8.37
CA SER A 175 -4.94 -8.12 -8.97
C SER A 175 -6.15 -8.71 -9.70
N SER A 176 -7.33 -8.60 -9.09
CA SER A 176 -8.58 -9.07 -9.70
C SER A 176 -8.93 -8.30 -10.98
N GLU A 177 -8.70 -6.98 -11.02
CA GLU A 177 -8.95 -6.16 -12.20
C GLU A 177 -7.95 -6.47 -13.32
N ILE A 178 -6.65 -6.57 -12.99
CA ILE A 178 -5.60 -6.94 -13.95
C ILE A 178 -5.91 -8.30 -14.60
N SER A 179 -6.39 -9.27 -13.82
CA SER A 179 -6.72 -10.61 -14.33
C SER A 179 -7.84 -10.60 -15.39
N LYS A 180 -8.78 -9.64 -15.30
CA LYS A 180 -9.87 -9.45 -16.28
C LYS A 180 -9.41 -8.62 -17.48
N SER A 181 -8.63 -7.58 -17.24
CA SER A 181 -8.19 -6.64 -18.29
C SER A 181 -7.15 -7.26 -19.24
N LYS A 182 -6.23 -8.10 -18.76
CA LYS A 182 -5.18 -8.70 -19.62
C LYS A 182 -5.72 -9.54 -20.79
N PRO A 183 -6.66 -10.47 -20.60
CA PRO A 183 -7.28 -11.21 -21.71
C PRO A 183 -7.99 -10.29 -22.71
N GLN A 184 -8.71 -9.28 -22.21
CA GLN A 184 -9.44 -8.32 -23.03
C GLN A 184 -8.49 -7.46 -23.88
N HIS A 185 -7.39 -6.96 -23.28
CA HIS A 185 -6.31 -6.26 -23.99
C HIS A 185 -5.78 -7.07 -25.17
N LYS A 186 -5.45 -8.34 -24.92
CA LYS A 186 -4.93 -9.26 -25.93
C LYS A 186 -5.96 -9.52 -27.04
N TRP A 187 -7.22 -9.69 -26.66
CA TRP A 187 -8.31 -9.90 -27.61
C TRP A 187 -8.51 -8.68 -28.51
N LEU A 188 -8.57 -7.47 -27.95
CA LEU A 188 -8.67 -6.21 -28.68
C LEU A 188 -7.49 -6.01 -29.64
N SER A 189 -6.26 -6.24 -29.17
CA SER A 189 -5.06 -6.15 -30.02
C SER A 189 -5.15 -7.07 -31.24
N THR A 190 -5.65 -8.30 -31.05
CA THR A 190 -5.84 -9.26 -32.14
C THR A 190 -6.95 -8.82 -33.10
N LYS A 191 -8.05 -8.28 -32.57
CA LYS A 191 -9.17 -7.78 -33.37
C LYS A 191 -8.79 -6.55 -34.20
N ILE A 192 -8.07 -5.60 -33.62
CA ILE A 192 -7.58 -4.42 -34.35
C ILE A 192 -6.74 -4.87 -35.55
N LYS A 193 -5.75 -5.74 -35.34
CA LYS A 193 -4.91 -6.27 -36.44
C LYS A 193 -5.75 -6.95 -37.53
N SER A 194 -6.69 -7.81 -37.15
CA SER A 194 -7.56 -8.50 -38.09
C SER A 194 -8.44 -7.52 -38.91
N HIS A 195 -8.96 -6.47 -38.28
CA HIS A 195 -9.77 -5.46 -38.96
C HIS A 195 -8.92 -4.53 -39.83
N GLU A 196 -7.66 -4.24 -39.47
CA GLU A 196 -6.70 -3.50 -40.30
C GLU A 196 -6.35 -4.27 -41.57
N GLU A 197 -6.06 -5.57 -41.45
CA GLU A 197 -5.80 -6.46 -42.58
C GLU A 197 -7.02 -6.54 -43.52
N ALA A 198 -8.21 -6.75 -42.97
CA ALA A 198 -9.45 -6.79 -43.74
C ALA A 198 -9.76 -5.44 -44.41
N LEU A 199 -9.55 -4.33 -43.71
CA LEU A 199 -9.72 -2.99 -44.29
C LEU A 199 -8.77 -2.79 -45.47
N SER A 200 -7.50 -3.14 -45.32
CA SER A 200 -6.51 -3.05 -46.42
C SER A 200 -6.91 -3.91 -47.63
N TYR A 201 -7.47 -5.09 -47.40
CA TYR A 201 -7.99 -5.94 -48.46
C TYR A 201 -9.16 -5.28 -49.20
N TRP A 202 -10.18 -4.82 -48.48
CA TRP A 202 -11.39 -4.24 -49.09
C TRP A 202 -11.14 -2.90 -49.76
N GLU A 203 -10.22 -2.08 -49.23
CA GLU A 203 -9.81 -0.83 -49.89
C GLU A 203 -9.12 -1.09 -51.23
N LYS A 204 -8.38 -2.20 -51.38
CA LYS A 204 -7.80 -2.62 -52.67
C LYS A 204 -8.85 -3.09 -53.68
N GLN A 205 -9.94 -3.72 -53.21
CA GLN A 205 -11.05 -4.15 -54.07
C GLN A 205 -11.96 -2.98 -54.51
N LYS A 206 -11.84 -1.82 -53.85
CA LYS A 206 -12.58 -0.61 -54.20
C LYS A 206 -11.93 0.17 -55.35
N ALA A 207 -10.62 -0.02 -55.59
CA ALA A 207 -9.83 0.62 -56.63
C ALA A 207 -9.99 -0.11 -57.98
#